data_AF-A0A7M3ZLB7-F1
#
_entry.id   AF-A0A7M3ZLB7-F1
#
_cell.length_a   1.000
_cell.length_b   1.000
_cell.length_c   1.000
_cell.angle_alpha   90.00
_cell.angle_beta   90.00
_cell.angle_gamma   90.00
#
_symmetry.space_group_name_H-M   'P 1'
#
loop_
_entity.id
_entity.type
_entity.pdbx_description
1 polymer ?
#
loop_
_entity_poly.entity_id
_entity_poly.type
_entity_poly.pdbx_seq_one_letter_code
_entity_poly.pdbx_strand_id
1 'polypeptide(L)'
;MVDVERPLRTILSRSDAPKAKIRLAILCSILNKIWDLAPPLLIGVAVDVVVQKEDSLLAQWGIIDPWNQLIVLAVATFVIWGLESLFEYFYAVLWRNLAQTVQHNLRITTFDHVQNQSMTWFDEHQKGDLLAIMNDDVNQLERFLDKGANDLLQVTTTVIVVGAVFLYLSWEIALFAVLPIPVILWGSFLYQKKLEVRYRNVRATAGQLNALLENDL
;
A
#
# COMPACT_ATOMS: atom_id res chain seq x y z
N MET A 1 -21.59 4.99 23.57
CA MET A 1 -20.73 3.93 23.00
C MET A 1 -21.00 3.92 21.49
N VAL A 2 -20.09 4.51 20.70
CA VAL A 2 -20.23 4.54 19.23
C VAL A 2 -19.76 3.19 18.71
N ASP A 3 -20.57 2.55 17.88
CA ASP A 3 -20.27 1.25 17.29
C ASP A 3 -19.03 1.36 16.39
N VAL A 4 -17.89 0.80 16.83
CA VAL A 4 -16.60 0.86 16.11
C VAL A 4 -16.41 -0.39 15.26
N GLU A 5 -17.44 -0.83 14.53
CA GLU A 5 -17.27 -1.93 13.60
C GLU A 5 -16.37 -1.56 12.41
N ARG A 6 -16.20 -0.25 12.11
CA ARG A 6 -15.44 0.24 10.94
C ARG A 6 -14.67 1.56 11.21
N PRO A 7 -13.61 1.54 12.04
CA PRO A 7 -12.91 2.76 12.47
C PRO A 7 -12.38 3.61 11.29
N LEU A 8 -11.76 2.97 10.29
CA LEU A 8 -11.22 3.67 9.11
C LEU A 8 -12.31 4.37 8.28
N ARG A 9 -13.49 3.74 8.13
CA ARG A 9 -14.60 4.32 7.38
C ARG A 9 -15.16 5.55 8.10
N THR A 10 -15.27 5.48 9.43
CA THR A 10 -15.73 6.59 10.25
C THR A 10 -14.79 7.77 10.15
N ILE A 11 -13.48 7.52 10.28
CA ILE A 11 -12.45 8.57 10.17
C ILE A 11 -12.50 9.22 8.79
N LEU A 12 -12.46 8.44 7.70
CA LEU A 12 -12.51 8.96 6.33
C LEU A 12 -13.81 9.72 6.01
N SER A 13 -14.92 9.33 6.64
CA SER A 13 -16.19 10.03 6.47
C SER A 13 -16.25 11.37 7.21
N ARG A 14 -15.52 11.51 8.32
CA ARG A 14 -15.49 12.71 9.16
C ARG A 14 -14.41 13.71 8.75
N SER A 15 -13.38 13.25 8.04
CA SER A 15 -12.27 14.09 7.57
C SER A 15 -12.56 14.79 6.24
N ASP A 16 -13.81 14.81 5.77
CA ASP A 16 -14.26 15.37 4.47
C ASP A 16 -13.43 14.90 3.26
N ALA A 17 -12.91 13.68 3.33
CA ALA A 17 -12.09 13.13 2.28
C ALA A 17 -12.92 12.93 1.00
N PRO A 18 -12.54 13.55 -0.14
CA PRO A 18 -13.33 13.45 -1.37
C PRO A 18 -13.28 12.03 -1.92
N LYS A 19 -14.41 11.31 -1.80
CA LYS A 19 -14.58 9.91 -2.25
C LYS A 19 -14.17 9.70 -3.71
N ALA A 20 -14.35 10.70 -4.56
CA ALA A 20 -13.92 10.66 -5.95
C ALA A 20 -12.38 10.55 -6.09
N LYS A 21 -11.62 11.31 -5.29
CA LYS A 21 -10.14 11.23 -5.30
C LYS A 21 -9.64 9.88 -4.79
N ILE A 22 -10.30 9.31 -3.77
CA ILE A 22 -9.97 7.97 -3.28
C ILE A 22 -10.17 6.91 -4.37
N ARG A 23 -11.32 6.93 -5.06
CA ARG A 23 -11.58 5.98 -6.16
C ARG A 23 -10.58 6.15 -7.31
N LEU A 24 -10.25 7.40 -7.65
CA LEU A 24 -9.26 7.69 -8.68
C LEU A 24 -7.86 7.20 -8.27
N ALA A 25 -7.45 7.40 -7.02
CA ALA A 25 -6.18 6.92 -6.49
C ALA A 25 -6.09 5.39 -6.58
N ILE A 26 -7.15 4.68 -6.13
CA ILE A 26 -7.25 3.22 -6.23
C ILE A 26 -7.14 2.76 -7.69
N LEU A 27 -7.88 3.40 -8.60
CA LEU A 27 -7.85 3.06 -10.02
C LEU A 27 -6.46 3.29 -10.63
N CYS A 28 -5.81 4.42 -10.34
CA CYS A 28 -4.45 4.70 -10.79
C CYS A 28 -3.44 3.70 -10.20
N SER A 29 -3.55 3.32 -8.92
CA SER A 29 -2.69 2.30 -8.30
C SER A 29 -2.85 0.94 -8.98
N ILE A 30 -4.07 0.51 -9.29
CA ILE A 30 -4.32 -0.76 -9.98
C ILE A 30 -3.78 -0.72 -11.41
N LEU A 31 -4.04 0.37 -12.15
CA LEU A 31 -3.54 0.52 -13.52
C LEU A 31 -2.01 0.56 -13.57
N ASN A 32 -1.37 1.32 -12.67
CA ASN A 32 0.09 1.29 -12.55
C ASN A 32 0.58 -0.15 -12.34
N LYS A 33 -0.03 -0.91 -11.41
CA LYS A 33 0.40 -2.28 -11.13
C LYS A 33 0.26 -3.20 -12.35
N ILE A 34 -0.77 -3.00 -13.19
CA ILE A 34 -0.91 -3.75 -14.45
C ILE A 34 0.25 -3.45 -15.40
N TRP A 35 0.63 -2.17 -15.55
CA TRP A 35 1.77 -1.78 -16.39
C TRP A 35 3.11 -2.27 -15.82
N ASP A 36 3.30 -2.21 -14.51
CA ASP A 36 4.49 -2.71 -13.81
C ASP A 36 4.67 -4.23 -13.96
N LEU A 37 3.57 -4.98 -14.13
CA LEU A 37 3.60 -6.43 -14.34
C LEU A 37 3.74 -6.86 -15.81
N ALA A 38 3.65 -5.93 -16.76
CA ALA A 38 3.73 -6.24 -18.19
C ALA A 38 5.15 -6.61 -18.71
N PRO A 39 6.27 -6.01 -18.23
CA PRO A 39 7.60 -6.31 -18.76
C PRO A 39 8.01 -7.79 -18.68
N PRO A 40 7.76 -8.55 -17.59
CA PRO A 40 8.03 -9.99 -17.57
C PRO A 40 7.31 -10.78 -18.67
N LEU A 41 6.07 -10.39 -19.00
CA LEU A 41 5.31 -11.01 -20.09
C LEU A 41 5.93 -10.68 -21.46
N LEU A 42 6.35 -9.43 -21.65
CA LEU A 42 7.04 -9.01 -22.86
C LEU A 42 8.38 -9.72 -23.05
N ILE A 43 9.12 -9.97 -21.96
CA ILE A 43 10.35 -10.77 -22.01
C ILE A 43 10.04 -12.19 -22.50
N GLY A 44 8.95 -12.81 -22.02
CA GLY A 44 8.49 -14.11 -22.52
C GLY A 44 8.23 -14.09 -24.02
N VAL A 45 7.48 -13.09 -24.50
CA VAL A 45 7.23 -12.92 -25.95
C VAL A 45 8.53 -12.66 -26.72
N ALA A 46 9.45 -11.85 -26.19
CA ALA A 46 10.74 -11.59 -26.82
C ALA A 46 11.59 -12.86 -26.96
N VAL A 47 11.58 -13.73 -25.94
CA VAL A 47 12.24 -15.05 -26.02
C VAL A 47 11.59 -15.90 -27.11
N ASP A 48 10.26 -15.92 -27.22
CA ASP A 48 9.56 -16.65 -28.28
C ASP A 48 9.91 -16.13 -29.67
N VAL A 49 10.05 -14.82 -29.87
CA VAL A 49 10.53 -14.22 -31.13
C VAL A 49 11.92 -14.73 -31.49
N VAL A 50 12.84 -14.75 -30.53
CA VAL A 50 14.23 -15.16 -30.77
C VAL A 50 14.34 -16.67 -31.01
N VAL A 51 13.53 -17.48 -30.32
CA VAL A 51 13.57 -18.95 -30.40
C VAL A 51 12.77 -19.48 -31.59
N GLN A 52 11.54 -19.00 -31.79
CA GLN A 52 10.57 -19.54 -32.76
C GLN A 52 10.56 -18.76 -34.09
N LYS A 53 11.12 -17.54 -34.14
CA LYS A 53 11.25 -16.71 -35.34
C LYS A 53 9.93 -16.51 -36.10
N GLU A 54 9.75 -17.18 -37.24
CA GLU A 54 8.58 -17.06 -38.13
C GLU A 54 7.33 -17.76 -37.59
N ASP A 55 7.46 -18.64 -36.59
CA ASP A 55 6.33 -19.29 -35.91
C ASP A 55 5.92 -18.57 -34.61
N SER A 56 6.53 -17.42 -34.32
CA SER A 56 6.24 -16.67 -33.09
C SER A 56 4.80 -16.15 -33.05
N LEU A 57 4.28 -15.89 -31.85
CA LEU A 57 2.93 -15.32 -31.65
C LEU A 57 2.72 -14.00 -32.42
N LEU A 58 3.77 -13.21 -32.62
CA LEU A 58 3.74 -11.95 -33.36
C LEU A 58 3.76 -12.16 -34.88
N ALA A 59 4.37 -13.26 -35.36
CA ALA A 59 4.33 -13.64 -36.78
C ALA A 59 2.90 -14.03 -37.21
N GLN A 60 2.14 -14.69 -36.33
CA GLN A 60 0.73 -15.03 -36.57
C GLN A 60 -0.17 -13.79 -36.69
N TRP A 61 0.26 -12.63 -36.16
CA TRP A 61 -0.43 -11.34 -36.31
C TRP A 61 0.02 -10.55 -37.55
N GLY A 62 0.84 -11.16 -38.41
CA GLY A 62 1.24 -10.60 -39.71
C GLY A 62 2.59 -9.89 -39.73
N ILE A 63 3.34 -9.89 -38.62
CA ILE A 63 4.70 -9.31 -38.55
C ILE A 63 5.71 -10.45 -38.66
N ILE A 64 6.04 -10.87 -39.87
CA ILE A 64 6.85 -12.09 -40.09
C ILE A 64 8.33 -11.86 -39.75
N ASP A 65 8.85 -10.66 -40.03
CA ASP A 65 10.28 -10.35 -39.85
C ASP A 65 10.66 -10.18 -38.36
N PRO A 66 11.60 -10.99 -37.82
CA PRO A 66 11.99 -10.93 -36.42
C PRO A 66 12.53 -9.57 -35.96
N TRP A 67 13.19 -8.81 -36.84
CA TRP A 67 13.67 -7.47 -36.50
C TRP A 67 12.50 -6.51 -36.25
N ASN A 68 11.48 -6.53 -37.10
CA ASN A 68 10.27 -5.75 -36.90
C ASN A 68 9.52 -6.15 -35.62
N GLN A 69 9.48 -7.44 -35.28
CA GLN A 69 8.89 -7.91 -34.02
C GLN A 69 9.63 -7.33 -32.80
N LEU A 70 10.97 -7.32 -32.81
CA LEU A 70 11.78 -6.75 -31.74
C LEU A 70 11.61 -5.23 -31.61
N ILE A 71 11.48 -4.50 -32.74
CA ILE A 71 11.20 -3.05 -32.72
C ILE A 71 9.84 -2.78 -32.08
N VAL A 72 8.82 -3.54 -32.45
CA VAL A 72 7.47 -3.42 -31.87
C VAL A 72 7.50 -3.70 -30.36
N LEU A 73 8.22 -4.72 -29.92
CA LEU A 73 8.39 -5.02 -28.50
C LEU A 73 9.16 -3.91 -27.75
N ALA A 74 10.18 -3.31 -28.37
CA ALA A 74 10.91 -2.18 -27.79
C ALA A 74 10.01 -0.95 -27.63
N VAL A 75 9.22 -0.61 -28.65
CA VAL A 75 8.24 0.48 -28.59
C VAL A 75 7.17 0.19 -27.54
N ALA A 76 6.64 -1.04 -27.49
CA ALA A 76 5.68 -1.44 -26.47
C ALA A 76 6.25 -1.32 -25.06
N THR A 77 7.50 -1.75 -24.85
CA THR A 77 8.20 -1.62 -23.56
C THR A 77 8.32 -0.15 -23.15
N PHE A 78 8.72 0.72 -24.08
CA PHE A 78 8.83 2.16 -23.82
C PHE A 78 7.47 2.78 -23.44
N VAL A 79 6.41 2.41 -24.16
CA VAL A 79 5.04 2.89 -23.86
C VAL A 79 4.59 2.37 -22.49
N ILE A 80 4.85 1.11 -22.16
CA ILE A 80 4.49 0.50 -20.88
C ILE A 80 5.18 1.24 -19.73
N TRP A 81 6.49 1.49 -19.81
CA TRP A 81 7.21 2.26 -18.78
C TRP A 81 6.72 3.70 -18.69
N GLY A 82 6.38 4.32 -19.82
CA GLY A 82 5.79 5.66 -19.82
C GLY A 82 4.44 5.70 -19.10
N LEU A 83 3.57 4.71 -19.34
CA LEU A 83 2.28 4.59 -18.67
C LEU A 83 2.43 4.22 -17.20
N GLU A 84 3.31 3.28 -16.88
CA GLU A 84 3.66 2.87 -15.52
C GLU A 84 4.07 4.08 -14.68
N SER A 85 5.08 4.84 -15.15
CA SER A 85 5.55 6.06 -14.49
C SER A 85 4.47 7.15 -14.39
N LEU A 86 3.64 7.32 -15.43
CA LEU A 86 2.54 8.28 -15.42
C LEU A 86 1.50 7.95 -14.34
N PHE A 87 1.06 6.69 -14.28
CA PHE A 87 0.10 6.25 -13.27
C PHE A 87 0.72 6.24 -11.87
N GLU A 88 2.03 5.97 -11.74
CA GLU A 88 2.78 6.12 -10.50
C GLU A 88 2.69 7.55 -9.97
N TYR A 89 3.05 8.52 -10.81
CA TYR A 89 2.96 9.92 -10.46
C TYR A 89 1.54 10.30 -10.00
N PHE A 90 0.51 9.89 -10.75
CA PHE A 90 -0.87 10.21 -10.40
C PHE A 90 -1.31 9.59 -9.07
N TYR A 91 -1.08 8.29 -8.84
CA TYR A 91 -1.49 7.71 -7.57
C TYR A 91 -0.70 8.34 -6.41
N ALA A 92 0.59 8.62 -6.58
CA ALA A 92 1.43 9.19 -5.52
C ALA A 92 0.93 10.58 -5.11
N VAL A 93 0.61 11.43 -6.08
CA VAL A 93 0.04 12.76 -5.82
C VAL A 93 -1.35 12.66 -5.18
N LEU A 94 -2.19 11.73 -5.62
CA LEU A 94 -3.54 11.56 -5.08
C LEU A 94 -3.53 11.06 -3.63
N TRP A 95 -2.72 10.03 -3.33
CA TRP A 95 -2.57 9.49 -1.98
C TRP A 95 -1.95 10.50 -1.03
N ARG A 96 -0.90 11.22 -1.46
CA ARG A 96 -0.28 12.29 -0.66
C ARG A 96 -1.25 13.40 -0.32
N ASN A 97 -1.95 13.93 -1.32
CA ASN A 97 -2.92 15.01 -1.10
C ASN A 97 -4.06 14.56 -0.18
N LEU A 98 -4.54 13.32 -0.35
CA LEU A 98 -5.54 12.73 0.53
C LEU A 98 -5.02 12.66 1.97
N ALA A 99 -3.84 12.09 2.18
CA ALA A 99 -3.25 11.90 3.49
C ALA A 99 -3.05 13.24 4.21
N GLN A 100 -2.52 14.24 3.52
CA GLN A 100 -2.33 15.60 4.07
C GLN A 100 -3.65 16.31 4.36
N THR A 101 -4.67 16.17 3.50
CA THR A 101 -6.01 16.74 3.76
C THR A 101 -6.64 16.12 5.00
N VAL A 102 -6.58 14.79 5.12
CA VAL A 102 -7.13 14.06 6.28
C VAL A 102 -6.37 14.45 7.55
N GLN A 103 -5.04 14.52 7.50
CA GLN A 103 -4.20 14.95 8.61
C GLN A 103 -4.59 16.36 9.08
N HIS A 104 -4.68 17.31 8.16
CA HIS A 104 -5.02 18.70 8.46
C HIS A 104 -6.39 18.81 9.14
N ASN A 105 -7.41 18.19 8.54
CA ASN A 105 -8.78 18.25 9.06
C ASN A 105 -8.89 17.61 10.45
N LEU A 106 -8.22 16.46 10.66
CA LEU A 106 -8.19 15.82 11.97
C LEU A 106 -7.51 16.68 13.02
N ARG A 107 -6.38 17.34 12.70
CA ARG A 107 -5.72 18.26 13.65
C ARG A 107 -6.62 19.43 14.02
N ILE A 108 -7.24 20.08 13.04
CA ILE A 108 -8.14 21.23 13.28
C ILE A 108 -9.37 20.79 14.09
N THR A 109 -10.07 19.74 13.68
CA THR A 109 -11.26 19.27 14.39
C THR A 109 -10.94 18.80 15.81
N THR A 110 -9.81 18.13 16.01
CA THR A 110 -9.38 17.70 17.35
C THR A 110 -9.03 18.91 18.22
N PHE A 111 -8.30 19.88 17.67
CA PHE A 111 -7.94 21.10 18.39
C PHE A 111 -9.17 21.92 18.77
N ASP A 112 -10.10 22.14 17.85
CA ASP A 112 -11.36 22.83 18.11
C ASP A 112 -12.20 22.08 19.14
N HIS A 113 -12.24 20.76 19.09
CA HIS A 113 -12.96 19.96 20.08
C HIS A 113 -12.37 20.12 21.48
N VAL A 114 -11.03 20.08 21.59
CA VAL A 114 -10.31 20.24 22.86
C VAL A 114 -10.52 21.64 23.43
N GLN A 115 -10.42 22.70 22.62
CA GLN A 115 -10.63 24.07 23.09
C GLN A 115 -12.04 24.34 23.66
N ASN A 116 -13.04 23.56 23.23
CA ASN A 116 -14.42 23.69 23.68
C ASN A 116 -14.76 22.78 24.88
N GLN A 117 -13.78 22.09 25.48
CA GLN A 117 -14.00 21.25 26.66
C GLN A 117 -14.05 22.05 27.96
N SER A 118 -14.73 21.50 28.96
CA SER A 118 -14.79 22.08 30.31
C SER A 118 -13.47 21.92 31.06
N MET A 119 -13.23 22.77 32.06
CA MET A 119 -12.04 22.66 32.92
C MET A 119 -11.95 21.29 33.60
N THR A 120 -13.08 20.74 34.07
CA THR A 120 -13.15 19.41 34.67
C THR A 120 -12.64 18.31 33.73
N TRP A 121 -12.89 18.43 32.42
CA TRP A 121 -12.38 17.47 31.46
C TRP A 121 -10.84 17.51 31.37
N PHE A 122 -10.24 18.70 31.49
CA PHE A 122 -8.78 18.87 31.55
C PHE A 122 -8.16 18.40 32.88
N ASP A 123 -8.92 18.42 33.98
CA ASP A 123 -8.47 17.84 35.25
C ASP A 123 -8.45 16.30 35.20
N GLU A 124 -9.32 15.70 34.39
CA GLU A 124 -9.43 14.24 34.21
C GLU A 124 -8.49 13.66 33.13
N HIS A 125 -7.92 14.48 32.24
CA HIS A 125 -7.09 14.04 31.12
C HIS A 125 -5.70 14.67 31.15
N GLN A 126 -4.66 13.87 30.94
CA GLN A 126 -3.29 14.40 30.89
C GLN A 126 -3.06 15.16 29.59
N LYS A 127 -2.46 16.35 29.69
CA LYS A 127 -2.11 17.18 28.51
C LYS A 127 -1.20 16.42 27.53
N GLY A 128 -0.36 15.52 28.04
CA GLY A 128 0.53 14.68 27.25
C GLY A 128 -0.21 13.72 26.31
N ASP A 129 -1.32 13.15 26.76
CA ASP A 129 -2.13 12.23 25.95
C ASP A 129 -2.72 12.94 24.72
N LEU A 130 -3.14 14.21 24.89
CA LEU A 130 -3.67 15.01 23.80
C LEU A 130 -2.60 15.35 22.75
N LEU A 131 -1.39 15.68 23.20
CA LEU A 131 -0.27 15.94 22.30
C LEU A 131 0.15 14.66 21.57
N ALA A 132 0.13 13.51 22.24
CA ALA A 132 0.39 12.22 21.63
C ALA A 132 -0.64 11.88 20.54
N ILE A 133 -1.94 12.09 20.79
CA ILE A 133 -2.99 11.87 19.77
C ILE A 133 -2.79 12.80 18.57
N MET A 134 -2.59 14.10 18.81
CA MET A 134 -2.48 15.10 17.73
C MET A 134 -1.21 14.96 16.88
N ASN A 135 -0.14 14.42 17.47
CA ASN A 135 1.15 14.25 16.80
C ASN A 135 1.32 12.81 16.31
N ASP A 136 1.31 11.82 17.18
CA ASP A 136 1.70 10.45 16.84
C ASP A 136 0.59 9.71 16.11
N ASP A 137 -0.63 9.66 16.65
CA ASP A 137 -1.74 8.90 16.07
C ASP A 137 -2.16 9.49 14.73
N VAL A 138 -2.30 10.82 14.66
CA VAL A 138 -2.65 11.53 13.44
C VAL A 138 -1.55 11.38 12.36
N ASN A 139 -0.26 11.44 12.73
CA ASN A 139 0.82 11.18 11.76
C ASN A 139 0.87 9.70 11.34
N GLN A 140 0.54 8.76 12.23
CA GLN A 140 0.50 7.35 11.87
C GLN A 140 -0.60 7.07 10.84
N LEU A 141 -1.76 7.69 11.01
CA LEU A 141 -2.84 7.63 10.02
C LEU A 141 -2.42 8.28 8.69
N GLU A 142 -1.74 9.42 8.73
CA GLU A 142 -1.20 10.06 7.51
C GLU A 142 -0.27 9.11 6.76
N ARG A 143 0.71 8.50 7.44
CA ARG A 143 1.64 7.54 6.81
C ARG A 143 0.93 6.33 6.24
N PHE A 144 -0.11 5.85 6.93
CA PHE A 144 -0.93 4.76 6.43
C PHE A 144 -1.65 5.15 5.13
N LEU A 145 -2.21 6.35 5.05
CA LEU A 145 -2.88 6.82 3.83
C LEU A 145 -1.90 7.19 2.71
N ASP A 146 -0.75 7.79 3.02
CA ASP A 146 0.27 8.19 2.04
C ASP A 146 0.95 6.98 1.39
N LYS A 147 1.21 5.92 2.15
CA LYS A 147 1.95 4.73 1.69
C LYS A 147 1.21 3.42 1.91
N GLY A 148 0.88 3.10 3.16
CA GLY A 148 0.39 1.78 3.55
C GLY A 148 -0.84 1.31 2.77
N ALA A 149 -1.77 2.22 2.46
CA ALA A 149 -2.95 1.93 1.67
C ALA A 149 -2.61 1.55 0.23
N ASN A 150 -1.70 2.30 -0.41
CA ASN A 150 -1.22 1.99 -1.76
C ASN A 150 -0.43 0.68 -1.77
N ASP A 151 0.45 0.45 -0.79
CA ASP A 151 1.23 -0.79 -0.68
C ASP A 151 0.32 -2.01 -0.58
N LEU A 152 -0.73 -1.94 0.24
CA LEU A 152 -1.71 -3.01 0.37
C LEU A 152 -2.43 -3.28 -0.96
N LEU A 153 -2.82 -2.23 -1.69
CA LEU A 153 -3.44 -2.35 -3.01
C LEU A 153 -2.49 -2.97 -4.04
N GLN A 154 -1.23 -2.54 -4.06
CA GLN A 154 -0.22 -3.06 -4.98
C GLN A 154 0.06 -4.54 -4.70
N VAL A 155 0.26 -4.94 -3.44
CA VAL A 155 0.49 -6.34 -3.06
C VAL A 155 -0.73 -7.20 -3.42
N THR A 156 -1.94 -6.75 -3.07
CA THR A 156 -3.17 -7.49 -3.37
C THR A 156 -3.37 -7.66 -4.88
N THR A 157 -3.17 -6.58 -5.64
CA THR A 157 -3.28 -6.60 -7.10
C THR A 157 -2.22 -7.51 -7.71
N THR A 158 -0.99 -7.49 -7.19
CA THR A 158 0.09 -8.39 -7.62
C THR A 158 -0.31 -9.85 -7.45
N VAL A 159 -0.78 -10.23 -6.25
CA VAL A 159 -1.18 -11.62 -5.96
C VAL A 159 -2.32 -12.06 -6.88
N ILE A 160 -3.32 -11.21 -7.10
CA ILE A 160 -4.46 -11.53 -7.97
C ILE A 160 -4.02 -11.66 -9.44
N VAL A 161 -3.31 -10.67 -9.97
CA VAL A 161 -2.93 -10.61 -11.39
C VAL A 161 -1.91 -11.70 -11.71
N VAL A 162 -0.81 -11.80 -10.95
CA VAL A 162 0.22 -12.82 -11.18
C VAL A 162 -0.35 -14.22 -10.94
N GLY A 163 -1.15 -14.40 -9.90
CA GLY A 163 -1.83 -15.67 -9.63
C GLY A 163 -2.74 -16.09 -10.78
N ALA A 164 -3.55 -15.17 -11.31
CA ALA A 164 -4.41 -15.44 -12.47
C ALA A 164 -3.61 -15.78 -13.73
N VAL A 165 -2.52 -15.04 -14.00
CA VAL A 165 -1.61 -15.30 -15.13
C VAL A 165 -1.00 -16.70 -15.03
N PHE A 166 -0.49 -17.09 -13.85
CA PHE A 166 0.09 -18.42 -13.68
C PHE A 166 -0.95 -19.52 -13.82
N LEU A 167 -2.15 -19.35 -13.23
CA LEU A 167 -3.24 -20.33 -13.40
C LEU A 167 -3.66 -20.48 -14.87
N TYR A 168 -3.62 -19.39 -15.64
CA TYR A 168 -3.91 -19.40 -17.07
C TYR A 168 -2.82 -20.11 -17.89
N LEU A 169 -1.54 -19.85 -17.58
CA LEU A 169 -0.41 -20.43 -18.32
C LEU A 169 -0.15 -21.90 -17.95
N SER A 170 -0.08 -22.21 -16.65
CA SER A 170 0.10 -23.56 -16.14
C SER A 170 -0.29 -23.63 -14.67
N TRP A 171 -1.37 -24.37 -14.39
CA TRP A 171 -1.85 -24.60 -13.04
C TRP A 171 -0.80 -25.31 -12.15
N GLU A 172 0.10 -26.11 -12.73
CA GLU A 172 1.18 -26.78 -12.02
C GLU A 172 2.20 -25.77 -11.50
N ILE A 173 2.67 -24.84 -12.36
CA ILE A 173 3.60 -23.77 -11.98
C ILE A 173 2.98 -22.88 -10.91
N ALA A 174 1.69 -22.54 -11.06
CA ALA A 174 0.96 -21.75 -10.06
C ALA A 174 0.96 -22.42 -8.68
N LEU A 175 0.72 -23.73 -8.63
CA LEU A 175 0.67 -24.49 -7.37
C LEU A 175 2.04 -24.51 -6.69
N PHE A 176 3.13 -24.75 -7.43
CA PHE A 176 4.48 -24.70 -6.89
C PHE A 176 4.89 -23.29 -6.44
N ALA A 177 4.45 -22.24 -7.13
CA ALA A 177 4.74 -20.86 -6.76
C ALA A 177 4.01 -20.43 -5.48
N VAL A 178 2.80 -20.94 -5.24
CA VAL A 178 1.98 -20.59 -4.06
C VAL A 178 2.36 -21.41 -2.82
N LEU A 179 2.89 -22.63 -3.00
CA LEU A 179 3.20 -23.56 -1.90
C LEU A 179 4.10 -22.96 -0.78
N PRO A 180 5.14 -22.15 -1.08
CA PRO A 180 5.94 -21.51 -0.03
C PRO A 180 5.19 -20.44 0.77
N ILE A 181 4.13 -19.84 0.22
CA ILE A 181 3.43 -18.69 0.83
C ILE A 181 2.81 -19.06 2.20
N PRO A 182 2.00 -20.14 2.34
CA PRO A 182 1.50 -20.56 3.65
C PRO A 182 2.59 -20.82 4.69
N VAL A 183 3.73 -21.39 4.28
CA VAL A 183 4.86 -21.69 5.19
C VAL A 183 5.50 -20.40 5.69
N ILE A 184 5.72 -19.43 4.79
CA ILE A 184 6.25 -18.11 5.14
C ILE A 184 5.28 -17.36 6.05
N LEU A 185 3.98 -17.36 5.73
CA LEU A 185 2.94 -16.72 6.56
C LEU A 185 2.87 -17.34 7.96
N TRP A 186 2.84 -18.68 8.04
CA TRP A 186 2.86 -19.39 9.31
C TRP A 186 4.08 -18.99 10.15
N GLY A 187 5.28 -19.04 9.56
CA GLY A 187 6.53 -18.64 10.23
C GLY A 187 6.49 -17.18 10.70
N SER A 188 5.95 -16.30 9.85
CA SER A 188 5.82 -14.86 10.13
C SER A 188 4.87 -14.61 11.30
N PHE A 189 3.71 -15.27 11.35
CA PHE A 189 2.75 -15.14 12.45
C PHE A 189 3.31 -15.67 13.78
N LEU A 190 4.00 -16.81 13.75
CA LEU A 190 4.67 -17.34 14.94
C LEU A 190 5.74 -16.37 15.45
N TYR A 191 6.55 -15.83 14.55
CA TYR A 191 7.61 -14.88 14.89
C TYR A 191 7.02 -13.57 15.43
N GLN A 192 6.00 -13.02 14.76
CA GLN A 192 5.29 -11.81 15.19
C GLN A 192 4.73 -11.95 16.60
N LYS A 193 4.03 -13.06 16.89
CA LYS A 193 3.47 -13.33 18.23
C LYS A 193 4.55 -13.36 19.32
N LYS A 194 5.71 -13.98 19.03
CA LYS A 194 6.84 -14.04 19.96
C LYS A 194 7.49 -12.67 20.15
N LEU A 195 7.59 -11.89 19.08
CA LEU A 195 8.22 -10.59 19.06
C LEU A 195 7.38 -9.53 19.78
N GLU A 196 6.06 -9.59 19.65
CA GLU A 196 5.13 -8.68 20.32
C GLU A 196 5.30 -8.70 21.86
N VAL A 197 5.46 -9.89 22.45
CA VAL A 197 5.73 -10.05 23.88
C VAL A 197 7.03 -9.35 24.28
N ARG A 198 8.09 -9.50 23.48
CA ARG A 198 9.39 -8.87 23.74
C ARG A 198 9.33 -7.35 23.62
N TYR A 199 8.65 -6.83 22.59
CA TYR A 199 8.44 -5.39 22.44
C TYR A 199 7.61 -4.79 23.56
N ARG A 200 6.61 -5.53 24.08
CA ARG A 200 5.87 -5.08 25.25
C ARG A 200 6.75 -4.96 26.48
N ASN A 201 7.66 -5.91 26.71
CA ASN A 201 8.61 -5.83 27.82
C ASN A 201 9.57 -4.64 27.67
N VAL A 202 10.13 -4.42 26.47
CA VAL A 202 10.98 -3.25 26.18
C VAL A 202 10.23 -1.94 26.43
N ARG A 203 8.97 -1.84 25.98
CA ARG A 203 8.12 -0.66 26.25
C ARG A 203 7.86 -0.45 27.75
N ALA A 204 7.61 -1.53 28.50
CA ALA A 204 7.40 -1.43 29.95
C ALA A 204 8.66 -0.92 30.68
N THR A 205 9.84 -1.45 30.35
CA THR A 205 11.11 -0.99 30.93
C THR A 205 11.44 0.45 30.55
N ALA A 206 11.21 0.84 29.29
CA ALA A 206 11.37 2.23 28.86
C ALA A 206 10.42 3.18 29.62
N GLY A 207 9.17 2.76 29.85
CA GLY A 207 8.21 3.51 30.67
C GLY A 207 8.67 3.70 32.12
N GLN A 208 9.23 2.65 32.74
CA GLN A 208 9.79 2.75 34.10
C GLN A 208 10.99 3.70 34.19
N LEU A 209 11.90 3.65 33.20
CA LEU A 209 13.04 4.57 33.12
C LEU A 209 12.59 6.03 33.00
N ASN A 210 11.60 6.31 32.15
CA ASN A 210 11.05 7.65 32.02
C ASN A 210 10.40 8.13 33.33
N ALA A 211 9.65 7.26 34.03
CA ALA A 211 9.05 7.58 35.31
C ALA A 211 10.09 7.88 36.42
N LEU A 212 11.22 7.17 36.42
CA LEU A 212 12.31 7.46 37.36
C LEU A 212 12.95 8.82 37.09
N LEU A 213 13.24 9.13 35.81
CA LEU A 213 13.80 10.43 35.42
C LEU A 213 12.87 11.60 35.74
N GLU A 214 11.57 11.41 35.60
CA GLU A 214 10.57 12.43 35.93
C GLU A 214 10.44 12.67 37.44
N ASN A 215 10.67 11.64 38.27
CA ASN A 215 10.56 11.75 39.72
C ASN A 215 11.86 12.25 40.39
N ASP A 216 13.00 12.11 39.70
CA ASP A 216 14.31 12.63 40.13
C ASP A 216 14.60 14.07 39.64
N LEU A 217 13.70 14.67 38.85
CA LEU A 217 13.70 16.07 38.40
C LEU A 217 12.78 16.96 39.25
#